data_AF-A0A1G0PFG6-F1
#
_entry.id   AF-A0A1G0PFG6-F1
#
_cell.length_a   1.000
_cell.length_b   1.000
_cell.length_c   1.000
_cell.angle_alpha   90.00
_cell.angle_beta   90.00
_cell.angle_gamma   90.00
#
_symmetry.space_group_name_H-M   'P 1'
#
loop_
_entity.id
_entity.type
_entity.pdbx_description
1 polymer ?
#
loop_
_entity_poly.entity_id
_entity_poly.type
_entity_poly.pdbx_seq_one_letter_code
_entity_poly.pdbx_strand_id
1 'polypeptide(L)'
;MNFEKEKLKEVVLDIVNSQTVIEDFIHQGKVIKKGAWYESSHQDVLDKLGKCINEFGPGANGVFRFKLLKSTKKLKELADKLR
;
A
#
# COMPACT_ATOMS: atom_id res chain seq x y z
N MET A 1 9.23 3.79 26.70
CA MET A 1 10.08 3.51 25.51
C MET A 1 9.56 2.38 24.60
N ASN A 2 8.49 1.62 24.93
CA ASN A 2 8.02 0.51 24.08
C ASN A 2 6.98 0.90 23.01
N PHE A 3 6.25 2.00 23.19
CA PHE A 3 5.14 2.37 22.29
C PHE A 3 5.61 2.75 20.87
N GLU A 4 6.72 3.47 20.78
CA GLU A 4 7.26 3.92 19.49
C GLU A 4 7.81 2.76 18.65
N LYS A 5 8.34 1.73 19.31
CA LYS A 5 8.85 0.52 18.65
C LYS A 5 7.73 -0.33 18.05
N GLU A 6 6.64 -0.51 18.78
CA GLU A 6 5.46 -1.25 18.29
C GLU A 6 4.80 -0.52 17.12
N LYS A 7 4.62 0.81 17.22
CA LYS A 7 4.06 1.61 16.13
C LYS A 7 4.94 1.57 14.88
N LEU A 8 6.27 1.61 15.03
CA LEU A 8 7.19 1.47 13.91
C LEU A 8 7.10 0.08 13.28
N LYS A 9 6.97 -0.98 14.09
CA LYS A 9 6.78 -2.35 13.62
C LYS A 9 5.50 -2.48 12.79
N GLU A 10 4.39 -1.94 13.26
CA GLU A 10 3.12 -1.96 12.52
C GLU A 10 3.24 -1.26 11.15
N VAL A 11 3.83 -0.07 11.11
CA VAL A 11 4.02 0.69 9.85
C VAL A 11 4.89 -0.09 8.85
N VAL A 12 5.97 -0.71 9.32
CA VAL A 12 6.86 -1.51 8.46
C VAL A 12 6.14 -2.72 7.89
N LEU A 13 5.36 -3.42 8.71
CA LEU A 13 4.57 -4.57 8.28
C LEU A 13 3.47 -4.15 7.30
N ASP A 14 2.78 -3.04 7.55
CA ASP A 14 1.75 -2.50 6.65
C ASP A 14 2.31 -2.19 5.26
N ILE A 15 3.47 -1.53 5.16
CA ILE A 15 4.11 -1.19 3.87
C ILE A 15 4.54 -2.44 3.09
N VAL A 16 5.01 -3.49 3.78
CA VAL A 16 5.39 -4.73 3.11
C VAL A 16 4.17 -5.51 2.67
N ASN A 17 3.15 -5.63 3.53
CA ASN A 17 1.92 -6.34 3.25
C ASN A 17 1.07 -5.65 2.17
N SER A 18 1.15 -4.31 2.05
CA SER A 18 0.40 -3.57 1.04
C SER A 18 0.76 -3.98 -0.39
N GLN A 19 1.97 -4.52 -0.62
CA GLN A 19 2.38 -5.06 -1.92
C GLN A 19 1.63 -6.35 -2.27
N THR A 20 1.43 -7.25 -1.31
CA THR A 20 0.62 -8.45 -1.52
C THR A 20 -0.86 -8.08 -1.72
N VAL A 21 -1.37 -7.17 -0.90
CA VAL A 21 -2.78 -6.72 -0.99
C VAL A 21 -3.08 -6.05 -2.34
N ILE A 22 -2.20 -5.18 -2.85
CA ILE A 22 -2.42 -4.55 -4.16
C ILE A 22 -2.36 -5.56 -5.30
N GLU A 23 -1.51 -6.59 -5.21
CA GLU A 23 -1.45 -7.68 -6.21
C GLU A 23 -2.75 -8.49 -6.21
N ASP A 24 -3.30 -8.82 -5.04
CA ASP A 24 -4.59 -9.49 -4.93
C ASP A 24 -5.72 -8.65 -5.53
N PHE A 25 -5.73 -7.34 -5.29
CA PHE A 25 -6.72 -6.45 -5.90
C PHE A 25 -6.56 -6.30 -7.42
N ILE A 26 -5.34 -6.39 -7.94
CA ILE A 26 -5.09 -6.43 -9.38
C ILE A 26 -5.64 -7.74 -9.96
N HIS A 27 -5.39 -8.89 -9.33
CA HIS A 27 -5.92 -10.19 -9.77
C HIS A 27 -7.45 -10.24 -9.72
N GLN A 28 -8.07 -9.57 -8.75
CA GLN A 28 -9.53 -9.43 -8.65
C GLN A 28 -10.11 -8.42 -9.65
N GLY A 29 -9.28 -7.69 -10.40
CA GLY A 29 -9.73 -6.64 -11.32
C GLY A 29 -10.21 -5.35 -10.65
N LYS A 30 -10.02 -5.19 -9.33
CA LYS A 30 -10.39 -3.99 -8.58
C LYS A 30 -9.39 -2.85 -8.74
N VAL A 31 -8.18 -3.17 -9.18
CA VAL A 31 -7.07 -2.21 -9.37
C VAL A 31 -6.46 -2.42 -10.75
N ILE A 32 -6.15 -1.31 -11.42
CA ILE A 32 -5.38 -1.29 -12.67
C ILE A 32 -4.02 -0.65 -12.39
N LYS A 33 -2.94 -1.33 -12.77
CA LYS A 33 -1.58 -0.78 -12.69
C LYS A 33 -1.22 -0.08 -14.00
N LYS A 34 -0.86 1.21 -13.91
CA LYS A 34 -0.40 2.04 -15.04
C LYS A 34 0.98 2.64 -14.72
N GLY A 35 2.03 1.91 -15.08
CA GLY A 35 3.40 2.28 -14.74
C GLY A 35 3.64 2.28 -13.23
N ALA A 36 4.01 3.44 -12.68
CA ALA A 36 4.19 3.62 -11.23
C ALA A 36 2.89 3.96 -10.47
N TRP A 37 1.77 4.12 -11.19
CA TRP A 37 0.47 4.48 -10.63
C TRP A 37 -0.47 3.28 -10.58
N TYR A 38 -1.39 3.34 -9.62
CA TYR A 38 -2.54 2.46 -9.50
C TYR A 38 -3.82 3.27 -9.66
N GLU A 39 -4.82 2.67 -10.28
CA GLU A 39 -6.13 3.26 -10.47
C GLU A 39 -7.19 2.31 -9.93
N SER A 40 -8.14 2.84 -9.17
CA SER A 40 -9.28 2.08 -8.65
C SER A 40 -10.47 2.98 -8.39
N SER A 41 -11.68 2.51 -8.69
CA SER A 41 -12.94 3.13 -8.27
C SER A 41 -13.53 2.49 -7.01
N HIS A 42 -12.82 1.53 -6.41
CA HIS A 42 -13.30 0.73 -5.30
C HIS A 42 -12.88 1.37 -3.96
N GLN A 43 -13.87 1.75 -3.14
CA GLN A 43 -13.60 2.36 -1.83
C GLN A 43 -12.86 1.42 -0.88
N ASP A 44 -13.14 0.11 -0.93
CA ASP A 44 -12.45 -0.90 -0.11
C ASP A 44 -10.94 -0.97 -0.38
N VAL A 45 -10.52 -0.65 -1.61
CA VAL A 45 -9.09 -0.54 -1.96
C VAL A 45 -8.46 0.64 -1.22
N LEU A 46 -9.12 1.79 -1.17
CA LEU A 46 -8.63 2.97 -0.45
C LEU A 46 -8.62 2.76 1.06
N ASP A 47 -9.64 2.13 1.61
CA ASP A 47 -9.72 1.87 3.05
C ASP A 47 -8.61 0.91 3.50
N LYS A 48 -8.30 -0.10 2.66
CA LYS A 48 -7.27 -1.09 2.98
C LYS A 48 -5.85 -0.58 2.75
N LEU A 49 -5.64 0.25 1.74
CA LEU A 49 -4.30 0.71 1.33
C LEU A 49 -4.00 2.15 1.73
N GLY A 50 -4.96 2.90 2.27
CA GLY A 50 -4.85 4.34 2.51
C GLY A 50 -3.63 4.73 3.34
N LYS A 51 -3.29 3.94 4.37
CA LYS A 51 -2.09 4.14 5.20
C LYS A 51 -0.77 4.01 4.43
N CYS A 52 -0.81 3.29 3.31
CA CYS A 52 0.34 3.01 2.45
C CYS A 52 0.32 3.85 1.16
N ILE A 53 -0.66 4.74 0.96
CA ILE A 53 -0.67 5.66 -0.18
C ILE A 53 0.35 6.77 0.08
N ASN A 54 1.31 6.90 -0.84
CA ASN A 54 2.32 7.95 -0.82
C ASN A 54 1.84 9.24 -1.50
N GLU A 55 1.06 9.12 -2.57
CA GLU A 55 0.70 10.24 -3.42
C GLU A 55 -0.63 9.96 -4.13
N PHE A 56 -1.51 10.96 -4.18
CA PHE A 56 -2.69 10.96 -5.04
C PHE A 56 -2.41 11.75 -6.32
N GLY A 57 -2.92 11.24 -7.44
CA GLY A 57 -2.88 11.88 -8.74
C GLY A 57 -4.28 12.30 -9.20
N PRO A 58 -4.39 13.00 -10.34
CA PRO A 58 -5.69 13.35 -10.91
C PRO A 58 -6.46 12.08 -11.27
N GLY A 59 -7.57 11.88 -10.57
CA GLY A 59 -8.59 10.88 -10.87
C GLY A 59 -9.69 11.46 -11.76
N ALA A 60 -10.43 10.60 -12.45
CA ALA A 60 -11.58 11.01 -13.26
C ALA A 60 -12.74 10.01 -13.09
N ASN A 61 -13.98 10.48 -13.19
CA ASN A 61 -15.19 9.65 -13.17
C ASN A 61 -15.26 8.65 -11.99
N GLY A 62 -14.90 9.10 -10.78
CA GLY A 62 -14.92 8.26 -9.58
C GLY A 62 -13.75 7.27 -9.46
N VAL A 63 -12.77 7.34 -10.36
CA VAL A 63 -11.52 6.56 -10.27
C VAL A 63 -10.49 7.37 -9.49
N PHE A 64 -9.96 6.78 -8.42
CA PHE A 64 -8.84 7.30 -7.66
C PHE A 64 -7.53 6.81 -8.28
N ARG A 65 -6.61 7.74 -8.51
CA ARG A 65 -5.27 7.44 -8.98
C ARG A 65 -4.28 7.68 -7.84
N PHE A 66 -3.49 6.67 -7.49
CA PHE A 66 -2.58 6.75 -6.34
C PHE A 66 -1.28 5.98 -6.57
N LYS A 67 -0.23 6.36 -5.83
CA LYS A 67 1.02 5.60 -5.68
C LYS A 67 1.10 5.03 -4.29
N LEU A 68 1.55 3.79 -4.17
CA LEU A 68 1.89 3.21 -2.87
C LEU A 68 3.32 3.56 -2.46
N LEU A 69 3.57 3.59 -1.16
CA LEU A 69 4.91 3.61 -0.59
C LEU A 69 5.71 2.43 -1.16
N LYS A 70 6.94 2.71 -1.60
CA LYS A 70 7.82 1.68 -2.14
C LYS A 70 8.32 0.80 -1.01
N SER A 71 8.00 -0.49 -1.09
CA SER A 71 8.71 -1.48 -0.28
C SER A 71 10.15 -1.60 -0.79
N THR A 72 11.11 -1.21 0.04
CA THR A 72 12.54 -1.38 -0.26
C THR A 72 13.03 -2.72 0.28
N LYS A 73 14.15 -3.24 -0.25
CA LYS A 73 14.78 -4.46 0.28
C LYS A 73 15.01 -4.37 1.80
N LYS A 74 15.49 -3.21 2.27
CA LYS A 74 15.72 -2.95 3.70
C LYS A 74 14.44 -3.04 4.54
N LEU A 75 13.31 -2.54 4.02
CA LEU A 75 12.01 -2.63 4.71
C LEU A 75 11.51 -4.08 4.77
N LYS A 76 11.73 -4.87 3.71
CA LYS A 76 11.41 -6.31 3.72
C LYS A 76 12.25 -7.07 4.75
N GLU A 77 13.57 -6.85 4.73
CA GLU A 77 14.49 -7.45 5.71
C GLU A 77 14.15 -7.05 7.15
N LEU A 78 13.72 -5.81 7.37
CA LEU A 78 13.25 -5.35 8.67
C LEU A 78 11.93 -6.00 9.06
N ALA A 79 10.96 -6.09 8.15
CA ALA A 79 9.69 -6.77 8.39
C ALA A 79 9.89 -8.25 8.76
N ASP A 80 10.78 -8.96 8.07
CA ASP A 80 11.09 -10.36 8.37
C ASP A 80 11.74 -10.54 9.75
N LYS A 81 12.56 -9.59 10.20
CA LYS A 81 13.13 -9.59 11.57
C LYS A 81 12.11 -9.25 12.66
N LEU A 82 11.01 -8.60 12.29
CA LEU A 82 9.97 -8.16 13.22
C LEU A 82 8.83 -9.17 13.36
N ARG A 83 8.71 -10.12 12.42
CA ARG A 83 7.81 -11.27 12.49
C ARG A 83 8.32 -12.27 13.51
#